data_AF-A0A967VZ97-F1
#
_entry.id   AF-A0A967VZ97-F1
#
_cell.length_a   1.000
_cell.length_b   1.000
_cell.length_c   1.000
_cell.angle_alpha   90.00
_cell.angle_beta   90.00
_cell.angle_gamma   90.00
#
_symmetry.space_group_name_H-M   'P 1'
#
loop_
_entity.id
_entity.type
_entity.pdbx_description
1 polymer ?
#
loop_
_entity_poly.entity_id
_entity_poly.type
_entity_poly.pdbx_seq_one_letter_code
_entity_poly.pdbx_strand_id
1 'polypeptide(L)' 'MQNINNTDKLTDLPWMEWTKKDSEELVILYLRDYYETLDDYYLREALQIAKEDGINFEHIMRQVRFEQT' A
#
# COMPACT_ATOMS: atom_id res chain seq x y z
N MET A 1 38.22 -10.21 -32.00
CA MET A 1 37.58 -9.25 -31.09
C MET A 1 36.09 -9.28 -31.39
N GLN A 2 35.30 -9.96 -30.56
CA GLN A 2 33.85 -10.02 -30.71
C GLN A 2 33.23 -8.84 -29.96
N ASN A 3 32.42 -8.07 -30.69
CA ASN A 3 31.71 -6.90 -30.20
C ASN A 3 30.48 -7.40 -29.43
N ILE A 4 30.58 -7.49 -28.10
CA ILE A 4 29.48 -7.91 -27.24
C ILE A 4 28.71 -6.66 -26.78
N ASN A 5 28.02 -6.03 -27.72
CA ASN A 5 26.90 -5.14 -27.39
C ASN A 5 25.77 -6.04 -26.91
N ASN A 6 25.67 -6.23 -25.59
CA ASN A 6 24.56 -6.94 -24.98
C ASN A 6 24.09 -6.24 -23.69
N THR A 7 24.10 -4.91 -23.71
CA THR A 7 23.57 -4.04 -22.65
C THR A 7 22.07 -3.74 -22.80
N ASP A 8 21.38 -4.33 -23.79
CA ASP A 8 19.98 -4.02 -24.09
C ASP A 8 18.94 -4.87 -23.33
N LYS A 9 19.33 -5.53 -22.22
CA LYS A 9 18.38 -6.31 -21.39
C LYS A 9 18.48 -6.02 -19.89
N LEU A 10 18.90 -4.81 -19.52
CA LEU A 10 18.90 -4.37 -18.12
C LEU A 10 17.88 -3.25 -17.84
N THR A 11 16.83 -3.14 -18.67
CA THR A 11 15.79 -2.11 -18.51
C THR A 11 14.42 -2.66 -18.09
N ASP A 12 14.20 -3.98 -18.15
CA ASP A 12 12.97 -4.62 -17.66
C ASP A 12 13.22 -5.27 -16.29
N LEU A 13 13.46 -4.40 -15.31
CA LEU A 13 13.62 -4.79 -13.93
C LEU A 13 12.26 -4.51 -13.20
N PRO A 14 11.34 -5.49 -13.04
CA PRO A 14 9.93 -5.29 -12.64
C PRO A 14 9.72 -4.98 -11.13
N TRP A 15 10.77 -4.61 -10.41
CA TRP A 15 10.90 -4.94 -8.98
C TRP A 15 10.25 -3.98 -7.98
N MET A 16 9.31 -3.11 -8.36
CA MET A 16 8.56 -2.33 -7.37
C MET A 16 7.41 -1.52 -7.99
N GLU A 17 6.60 -2.13 -8.85
CA GLU A 17 5.29 -1.50 -9.12
C GLU A 17 4.44 -1.65 -7.86
N TRP A 18 4.22 -0.51 -7.20
CA TRP A 18 3.27 -0.40 -6.10
C TRP A 18 1.90 -0.88 -6.58
N THR A 19 1.39 -1.94 -5.95
CA THR A 19 0.12 -2.55 -6.32
C THR A 19 -1.00 -2.06 -5.42
N LYS A 20 -2.25 -2.19 -5.89
CA LYS A 20 -3.43 -1.93 -5.06
C LYS A 20 -3.43 -2.73 -3.76
N LYS A 21 -2.86 -3.94 -3.76
CA LYS A 21 -2.77 -4.77 -2.56
C LYS A 21 -1.81 -4.15 -1.54
N ASP A 22 -0.69 -3.58 -1.99
CA ASP A 22 0.27 -2.90 -1.12
C ASP A 22 -0.38 -1.67 -0.46
N SER A 23 -1.23 -0.95 -1.22
CA SER A 23 -2.05 0.14 -0.68
C SER A 23 -3.07 -0.33 0.35
N GLU A 24 -3.76 -1.45 0.11
CA GLU A 24 -4.70 -2.03 1.08
C GLU A 24 -4.00 -2.43 2.37
N GLU A 25 -2.82 -3.04 2.28
CA GLU A 25 -1.98 -3.37 3.44
C GLU A 25 -1.52 -2.11 4.19
N LEU A 26 -1.14 -1.04 3.48
CA LEU A 26 -0.75 0.22 4.10
C LEU A 26 -1.92 0.92 4.81
N VAL A 27 -3.12 0.89 4.21
CA VAL A 27 -4.36 1.40 4.84
C VAL A 27 -4.66 0.63 6.12
N ILE A 28 -4.48 -0.69 6.13
CA ILE A 28 -4.64 -1.52 7.33
C ILE A 28 -3.68 -1.09 8.44
N LEU A 29 -2.40 -0.88 8.11
CA LEU A 29 -1.39 -0.43 9.07
C LEU A 29 -1.77 0.91 9.70
N TYR A 30 -2.11 1.90 8.89
CA TYR A 30 -2.55 3.20 9.39
C TYR A 30 -3.81 3.12 10.26
N LEU A 31 -4.77 2.26 9.90
CA LEU A 31 -5.97 2.05 10.71
C LEU A 31 -5.66 1.38 12.06
N ARG A 32 -4.69 0.46 12.11
CA ARG A 32 -4.23 -0.12 13.38
C ARG A 32 -3.60 0.93 14.27
N ASP A 33 -2.66 1.72 13.73
CA ASP A 33 -2.02 2.81 14.47
C ASP A 33 -3.05 3.84 14.96
N TYR A 34 -4.06 4.15 14.13
CA TYR A 34 -5.18 4.99 14.53
C TYR A 34 -5.95 4.40 15.71
N TYR A 35 -6.30 3.12 15.70
CA TYR A 35 -7.04 2.52 16.82
C TYR A 35 -6.19 2.37 18.10
N GLU A 36 -4.87 2.26 17.98
CA GLU A 36 -3.96 2.21 19.12
C GLU A 36 -3.73 3.59 19.74
N THR A 37 -3.57 4.63 18.92
CA THR A 37 -3.16 5.97 19.36
C THR A 37 -4.30 6.98 19.44
N LEU A 38 -5.39 6.72 18.71
CA LEU A 38 -6.49 7.67 18.43
C LEU A 38 -6.02 8.98 17.77
N ASP A 39 -4.89 8.95 17.05
CA ASP A 39 -4.38 10.11 16.31
C ASP A 39 -5.00 10.22 14.91
N ASP A 40 -5.75 11.30 14.68
CA ASP A 40 -6.40 11.64 13.41
C ASP A 40 -5.43 11.78 12.22
N TYR A 41 -4.13 11.92 12.46
CA TYR A 41 -3.12 11.85 11.41
C TYR A 41 -3.21 10.53 10.64
N TYR A 42 -3.20 9.40 11.34
CA TYR A 42 -3.21 8.08 10.71
C TYR A 42 -4.53 7.79 9.98
N LEU A 43 -5.64 8.27 10.55
CA LEU A 43 -6.94 8.17 9.91
C LEU A 43 -6.98 8.94 8.58
N ARG A 44 -6.38 10.13 8.53
CA ARG A 44 -6.31 10.95 7.31
C ARG A 44 -5.44 10.31 6.23
N GLU A 45 -4.28 9.77 6.59
CA GLU A 45 -3.40 9.07 5.65
C GLU A 45 -4.11 7.84 5.06
N ALA A 46 -4.75 7.03 5.89
CA ALA A 46 -5.50 5.86 5.44
C ALA A 46 -6.64 6.22 4.47
N LEU A 47 -7.38 7.30 4.75
CA LEU A 47 -8.44 7.81 3.88
C LEU A 47 -7.89 8.31 2.53
N GLN A 48 -6.75 9.00 2.54
CA GLN A 48 -6.14 9.52 1.33
C GLN A 48 -5.70 8.38 0.39
N ILE A 49 -4.95 7.42 0.91
CA ILE A 49 -4.47 6.26 0.12
C ILE A 49 -5.67 5.48 -0.43
N ALA A 50 -6.69 5.24 0.40
CA ALA A 50 -7.87 4.51 -0.04
C ALA A 50 -8.64 5.22 -1.17
N LYS A 51 -8.66 6.56 -1.14
CA LYS A 51 -9.28 7.37 -2.19
C LYS A 51 -8.47 7.34 -3.48
N GLU A 52 -7.15 7.45 -3.39
CA GLU A 52 -6.25 7.48 -4.56
C GLU A 52 -6.28 6.14 -5.32
N ASP A 53 -6.30 5.01 -4.61
CA ASP A 53 -6.25 3.68 -5.21
C ASP A 53 -7.62 2.97 -5.33
N GLY A 54 -8.70 3.69 -5.03
CA GLY A 54 -10.07 3.16 -5.15
C GLY A 54 -10.32 1.94 -4.26
N ILE A 55 -9.81 1.98 -3.04
CA ILE A 55 -9.99 0.95 -2.01
C ILE A 55 -11.31 1.20 -1.28
N ASN A 56 -12.02 0.13 -0.94
CA ASN A 56 -13.21 0.22 -0.11
C ASN A 56 -12.80 0.44 1.36
N PHE A 57 -12.59 1.70 1.73
CA PHE A 57 -12.14 2.09 3.06
C PHE A 57 -13.04 1.58 4.19
N GLU A 58 -14.37 1.66 4.03
CA GLU A 58 -15.33 1.19 5.03
C GLU A 58 -15.22 -0.32 5.29
N HIS A 59 -14.95 -1.09 4.23
CA HIS A 59 -14.73 -2.53 4.34
C HIS A 59 -13.48 -2.83 5.17
N ILE A 60 -12.36 -2.19 4.85
CA ILE A 60 -11.09 -2.38 5.58
C ILE A 60 -11.21 -1.91 7.03
N MET A 61 -11.79 -0.74 7.27
CA MET A 61 -12.02 -0.23 8.62
C MET A 61 -12.83 -1.21 9.48
N ARG A 62 -13.86 -1.84 8.90
CA ARG A 62 -14.63 -2.88 9.57
C ARG A 62 -13.76 -4.10 9.88
N GLN A 63 -12.95 -4.58 8.93
CA GLN A 63 -12.06 -5.72 9.14
C GLN A 63 -11.09 -5.45 10.31
N VAL A 64 -10.36 -4.34 10.25
CA VAL A 64 -9.35 -3.98 11.26
C VAL A 64 -9.97 -3.83 12.65
N ARG A 65 -11.17 -3.23 12.74
CA ARG A 65 -11.86 -3.01 14.03
C ARG A 65 -12.30 -4.32 14.70
N PHE A 66 -12.73 -5.32 13.93
CA PHE A 66 -13.31 -6.55 14.47
C PHE A 66 -12.34 -7.75 14.47
N GLU A 67 -11.21 -7.67 13.77
CA GLU A 67 -10.10 -8.63 13.93
C GLU A 67 -9.44 -8.58 15.33
N GLN A 68 -9.65 -7.49 16.09
CA GLN A 68 -9.12 -7.36 17.45
C GLN A 68 -10.02 -7.97 18.55
N THR A 69 -11.05 -8.74 18.18
CA THR A 69 -11.99 -9.40 19.12
C THR A 69 -11.79 -10.90 19.14
#